data_AF-A0A917S258-F1
#
_entry.id   AF-A0A917S258-F1
#
_cell.length_a   1.000
_cell.length_b   1.000
_cell.length_c   1.000
_cell.angle_alpha   90.00
_cell.angle_beta   90.00
_cell.angle_gamma   90.00
#
_symmetry.space_group_name_H-M   'P 1'
#
loop_
_entity.id
_entity.type
_entity.pdbx_description
1 polymer ?
#
loop_
_entity_poly.entity_id
_entity_poly.type
_entity_poly.pdbx_seq_one_letter_code
_entity_poly.pdbx_strand_id
1 'polypeptide(L)'
;MIWGATLLLAGPELFRRLEGRVPDQAEQLGIGVLGARYLTQGGLEALAPGRFARLHTVVEMVHASSMLLLAVRQPSRRRIAVVSGAQAALAGWRAWRCR
;
A
#
# COMPACT_ATOMS: atom_id res chain seq x y z
N MET A 1 5.15 -6.02 -6.36
CA MET A 1 4.87 -7.47 -6.29
C MET A 1 5.10 -8.06 -4.90
N ILE A 2 6.33 -8.12 -4.36
CA ILE A 2 6.62 -8.76 -3.05
C ILE A 2 5.69 -8.24 -1.95
N TRP A 3 5.56 -6.92 -1.80
CA TRP A 3 4.67 -6.33 -0.80
C TRP A 3 3.19 -6.73 -0.97
N GLY A 4 2.70 -6.78 -2.22
CA GLY A 4 1.34 -7.23 -2.51
C GLY A 4 1.12 -8.69 -2.11
N ALA A 5 2.08 -9.57 -2.41
CA ALA A 5 2.05 -10.97 -1.98
C ALA A 5 2.11 -11.09 -0.45
N THR A 6 2.94 -10.30 0.23
CA THR A 6 3.00 -10.26 1.70
C THR A 6 1.64 -9.89 2.30
N LEU A 7 0.96 -8.89 1.74
CA LEU A 7 -0.36 -8.47 2.22
C LEU A 7 -1.43 -9.55 2.02
N LEU A 8 -1.42 -10.26 0.88
CA LEU A 8 -2.39 -11.34 0.65
C LEU A 8 -2.14 -12.57 1.51
N LEU A 9 -0.87 -12.96 1.69
CA LEU A 9 -0.52 -14.20 2.40
C LEU A 9 -0.42 -14.02 3.92
N ALA A 10 0.05 -12.85 4.36
CA ALA A 10 0.40 -12.60 5.75
C ALA A 10 -0.14 -11.27 6.28
N GLY A 11 -1.04 -10.59 5.54
CA GLY A 11 -1.54 -9.28 5.91
C GLY A 11 -2.23 -9.20 7.29
N PRO A 12 -3.12 -10.14 7.65
CA PRO A 12 -3.72 -10.14 8.99
C PRO A 12 -2.69 -10.31 10.12
N GLU A 13 -1.66 -11.13 9.90
CA GLU A 13 -0.58 -11.33 10.86
C GLU A 13 0.33 -10.10 10.96
N LEU A 14 0.68 -9.49 9.82
CA LEU A 14 1.41 -8.23 9.79
C LEU A 14 0.65 -7.12 10.53
N PHE A 15 -0.65 -7.01 10.28
CA PHE A 15 -1.53 -6.09 10.98
C PHE A 15 -1.49 -6.33 12.49
N ARG A 16 -1.64 -7.58 12.93
CA ARG A 16 -1.58 -7.96 14.34
C ARG A 16 -0.25 -7.59 14.99
N ARG A 17 0.87 -7.71 14.27
CA ARG A 17 2.19 -7.30 14.78
C ARG A 17 2.33 -5.78 14.90
N LEU A 18 1.74 -5.02 13.99
CA LEU A 18 1.82 -3.55 14.00
C LEU A 18 0.89 -2.92 15.05
N GLU A 19 -0.34 -3.40 15.12
CA GLU A 19 -1.41 -2.81 15.94
C GLU A 19 -1.67 -3.57 17.26
N GLY A 20 -1.09 -4.76 17.44
CA GLY A 20 -1.30 -5.56 18.65
C GLY A 20 -2.69 -6.18 18.78
N ARG A 21 -3.52 -6.10 17.74
CA ARG A 21 -4.89 -6.65 17.69
C ARG A 21 -5.20 -7.26 16.34
N VAL A 22 -6.23 -8.09 16.27
CA VAL A 22 -6.74 -8.62 14.99
C VAL A 22 -7.41 -7.53 14.17
N PRO A 23 -7.31 -7.57 12.82
CA PRO A 23 -8.02 -6.64 11.96
C PRO A 23 -9.52 -6.91 11.98
N ASP A 24 -10.31 -5.83 11.97
CA ASP A 24 -11.75 -5.90 11.72
C ASP A 24 -12.06 -6.27 10.26
N GLN A 25 -13.34 -6.47 9.90
CA GLN A 25 -13.71 -6.84 8.52
C GLN A 25 -13.30 -5.79 7.49
N ALA A 26 -13.43 -4.49 7.80
CA ALA A 26 -13.07 -3.43 6.88
C ALA A 26 -11.55 -3.38 6.67
N GLU A 27 -10.77 -3.63 7.71
CA GLU A 27 -9.32 -3.73 7.68
C GLU A 27 -8.85 -4.97 6.91
N GLN A 28 -9.51 -6.12 7.08
CA GLN A 28 -9.23 -7.33 6.30
C GLN A 28 -9.49 -7.11 4.81
N LEU A 29 -10.62 -6.48 4.46
CA LEU A 29 -10.93 -6.11 3.09
C LEU A 29 -9.90 -5.11 2.54
N GLY A 30 -9.52 -4.10 3.34
CA GLY A 30 -8.50 -3.13 2.97
C GLY A 30 -7.15 -3.77 2.68
N ILE A 31 -6.71 -4.71 3.52
CA ILE A 31 -5.49 -5.50 3.34
C ILE A 31 -5.54 -6.28 2.02
N GLY A 32 -6.65 -6.97 1.76
CA GLY A 32 -6.85 -7.75 0.54
C GLY A 32 -6.83 -6.89 -0.72
N VAL A 33 -7.56 -5.77 -0.71
CA VAL A 33 -7.62 -4.81 -1.82
C VAL A 33 -6.25 -4.19 -2.10
N LEU A 34 -5.50 -3.79 -1.05
CA LEU A 34 -4.14 -3.29 -1.23
C LEU A 34 -3.21 -4.36 -1.81
N GLY A 35 -3.28 -5.59 -1.27
CA GLY A 35 -2.48 -6.71 -1.76
C GLY A 35 -2.70 -6.96 -3.25
N ALA A 36 -3.98 -7.04 -3.66
CA ALA A 36 -4.36 -7.19 -5.06
C ALA A 36 -3.87 -6.02 -5.92
N ARG A 37 -4.03 -4.77 -5.46
CA ARG A 37 -3.56 -3.57 -6.19
C ARG A 37 -2.07 -3.63 -6.48
N TYR A 38 -1.25 -3.94 -5.48
CA TYR A 38 0.21 -4.01 -5.62
C TYR A 38 0.68 -5.18 -6.49
N LEU A 39 -0.09 -6.27 -6.56
CA LEU A 39 0.16 -7.34 -7.51
C LEU A 39 -0.21 -6.93 -8.93
N THR A 40 -1.40 -6.35 -9.13
CA THR A 40 -1.84 -5.87 -10.46
C THR A 40 -0.90 -4.82 -11.02
N GLN A 41 -0.55 -3.78 -10.25
CA GLN A 41 0.40 -2.75 -10.70
C GLN A 41 1.78 -3.36 -11.04
N GLY A 42 2.26 -4.30 -10.21
CA GLY A 42 3.53 -4.98 -10.45
C GLY A 42 3.51 -5.90 -11.67
N GLY A 43 2.40 -6.59 -11.92
CA GLY A 43 2.19 -7.43 -13.10
C GLY A 43 2.05 -6.60 -14.36
N LEU A 44 1.31 -5.49 -14.31
CA LEU A 44 1.22 -4.53 -15.43
C LEU A 44 2.57 -3.94 -15.78
N GLU A 45 3.40 -3.61 -14.78
CA GLU A 45 4.76 -3.13 -15.02
C GLU A 45 5.66 -4.21 -15.64
N ALA A 46 5.49 -5.48 -15.25
CA ALA A 46 6.24 -6.59 -15.84
C ALA A 46 5.82 -6.88 -17.29
N LEU A 47 4.52 -6.75 -17.62
CA LEU A 47 3.98 -7.03 -18.96
C LEU A 47 4.12 -5.86 -19.93
N ALA A 48 4.05 -4.62 -19.43
CA ALA A 48 4.15 -3.40 -20.23
C ALA A 48 5.01 -2.34 -19.51
N PRO A 49 6.35 -2.54 -19.46
CA PRO A 49 7.25 -1.67 -18.72
C PRO A 49 7.10 -0.20 -19.09
N GLY A 50 7.01 0.68 -18.10
CA GLY A 50 6.94 2.13 -18.27
C GLY A 50 5.61 2.69 -18.81
N ARG A 51 4.75 1.87 -19.43
CA ARG A 51 3.50 2.32 -20.07
C ARG A 51 2.56 3.05 -19.10
N PHE A 52 2.51 2.57 -17.86
CA PHE A 52 1.61 3.10 -16.82
C PHE A 52 2.34 3.82 -15.69
N ALA A 53 3.66 4.06 -15.83
CA ALA A 53 4.47 4.59 -14.73
C ALA A 53 3.93 5.91 -14.15
N ARG A 54 3.40 6.83 -14.97
CA ARG A 54 2.87 8.12 -14.49
C ARG A 54 1.60 7.92 -13.66
N LEU A 55 0.71 7.06 -14.14
CA LEU A 55 -0.54 6.75 -13.46
C LEU A 55 -0.26 6.06 -12.12
N HIS A 56 0.66 5.08 -12.12
CA HIS A 56 1.11 4.42 -10.89
C HIS A 56 1.67 5.42 -9.87
N THR A 57 2.55 6.34 -10.29
CA THR A 57 3.08 7.38 -9.38
C THR A 57 1.96 8.24 -8.79
N VAL A 58 1.00 8.71 -9.58
CA VAL A 58 -0.10 9.53 -9.09
C VAL A 58 -0.94 8.77 -8.07
N VAL A 59 -1.30 7.52 -8.38
CA VAL A 59 -2.08 6.67 -7.46
C VAL A 59 -1.35 6.48 -6.13
N GLU A 60 -0.05 6.19 -6.16
CA GLU A 60 0.72 6.00 -4.93
C GLU A 60 0.87 7.28 -4.11
N MET A 61 1.01 8.44 -4.76
CA MET A 61 1.09 9.74 -4.06
C MET A 61 -0.25 10.11 -3.41
N VAL A 62 -1.36 9.94 -4.12
CA VAL A 62 -2.71 10.17 -3.58
C VAL A 62 -2.95 9.23 -2.39
N HIS A 63 -2.58 7.96 -2.52
CA HIS A 63 -2.70 6.98 -1.45
C HIS A 63 -1.85 7.40 -0.23
N ALA A 64 -0.59 7.76 -0.43
CA ALA A 64 0.30 8.23 0.64
C ALA A 64 -0.27 9.45 1.38
N SER A 65 -0.81 10.44 0.66
CA SER A 65 -1.46 11.62 1.26
C SER A 65 -2.71 11.25 2.05
N SER A 66 -3.53 10.32 1.53
CA SER A 66 -4.72 9.84 2.25
C SER A 66 -4.36 9.11 3.55
N MET A 67 -3.26 8.35 3.54
CA MET A 67 -2.75 7.67 4.73
C MET A 67 -2.20 8.66 5.75
N LEU A 68 -1.54 9.74 5.33
CA LEU A 68 -1.13 10.81 6.22
C LEU A 68 -2.35 11.43 6.93
N LEU A 69 -3.41 11.71 6.17
CA LEU A 69 -4.66 12.23 6.73
C LEU A 69 -5.29 11.24 7.72
N LEU A 70 -5.30 9.95 7.39
CA LEU A 70 -5.81 8.91 8.27
C LEU A 70 -4.98 8.81 9.57
N ALA A 71 -3.65 8.87 9.46
CA ALA A 71 -2.75 8.83 10.59
C ALA A 71 -2.97 9.99 11.58
N VAL A 72 -3.33 11.17 11.06
CA VAL A 72 -3.67 12.35 11.86
C VAL A 72 -5.07 12.24 12.47
N ARG A 73 -6.07 11.77 11.70
CA ARG A 73 -7.49 11.76 12.14
C ARG A 73 -7.89 10.56 13.00
N GLN A 74 -7.20 9.43 12.88
CA GLN A 74 -7.52 8.20 13.59
C GLN A 74 -6.27 7.67 14.30
N PRO A 75 -6.00 8.13 15.55
CA PRO A 75 -4.82 7.71 16.32
C PRO A 75 -4.72 6.19 16.49
N SER A 76 -5.86 5.51 16.58
CA SER A 76 -5.97 4.04 16.67
C SER A 76 -5.53 3.28 15.41
N ARG A 77 -5.32 3.98 14.29
CA ARG A 77 -4.83 3.44 13.02
C ARG A 77 -3.54 4.10 12.54
N ARG A 78 -2.87 4.85 13.43
CA ARG A 78 -1.71 5.65 13.06
C ARG A 78 -0.56 4.80 12.56
N ARG A 79 -0.28 3.65 13.16
CA ARG A 79 0.87 2.82 12.80
C ARG A 79 0.68 2.21 11.41
N ILE A 80 -0.47 1.57 11.16
CA ILE A 80 -0.78 1.01 9.83
C ILE A 80 -0.81 2.11 8.75
N ALA A 81 -1.36 3.28 9.08
CA ALA A 81 -1.45 4.38 8.13
C ALA A 81 -0.06 4.91 7.77
N VAL A 82 0.83 5.07 8.76
CA VAL A 82 2.22 5.48 8.51
C VAL A 82 2.96 4.43 7.68
N VAL A 83 2.86 3.13 8.00
CA VAL A 83 3.55 2.07 7.24
C VAL A 83 3.04 1.99 5.80
N SER A 84 1.72 2.01 5.62
CA SER A 84 1.07 1.99 4.30
C SER A 84 1.44 3.22 3.48
N GLY A 85 1.39 4.41 4.09
CA GLY A 85 1.74 5.68 3.45
C GLY A 85 3.22 5.76 3.08
N ALA A 86 4.12 5.32 3.97
CA ALA A 86 5.56 5.29 3.71
C ALA A 86 5.91 4.36 2.55
N GLN A 87 5.29 3.18 2.48
CA GLN A 87 5.49 2.26 1.37
C GLN A 87 5.02 2.89 0.05
N ALA A 88 3.85 3.51 0.04
CA ALA A 88 3.31 4.15 -1.17
C ALA A 88 4.18 5.32 -1.63
N ALA A 89 4.63 6.17 -0.72
CA ALA A 89 5.56 7.25 -1.02
C ALA A 89 6.87 6.70 -1.65
N LEU A 90 7.43 5.62 -1.07
CA LEU A 90 8.62 4.96 -1.61
C LEU A 90 8.38 4.39 -3.01
N ALA A 91 7.23 3.75 -3.23
CA ALA A 91 6.86 3.19 -4.53
C ALA A 91 6.72 4.29 -5.61
N GLY A 92 6.00 5.36 -5.29
CA GLY A 92 5.84 6.49 -6.21
C GLY A 92 7.16 7.21 -6.48
N TRP A 93 8.03 7.36 -5.48
CA TRP A 93 9.35 7.98 -5.64
C TRP A 93 10.28 7.18 -6.54
N ARG A 94 10.33 5.85 -6.39
CA ARG A 94 11.12 4.96 -7.27
C ARG A 94 10.64 5.05 -8.72
N ALA A 95 9.33 5.06 -8.93
CA ALA A 95 8.75 5.21 -10.27
C ALA A 95 9.03 6.59 -10.90
N TRP A 96 9.23 7.64 -10.09
CA TRP A 96 9.60 8.97 -10.58
C TRP A 96 11.07 9.07 -10.99
N ARG A 97 11.99 8.44 -10.24
CA ARG A 97 13.44 8.48 -10.51
C ARG A 97 13.94 7.61 -11.66
N CYS A 98 13.16 6.62 -12.09
CA CYS A 98 13.53 5.74 -13.22
C CYS A 98 13.07 6.27 -14.59
N ARG A 99 12.63 7.54 -14.66
CA ARG A 99 12.43 8.29 -15.90
C ARG A 99 13.64 9.15 -16.19
#